data_AF-A0A959ZA06-F1
#
_entry.id   AF-A0A959ZA06-F1
#
_cell.length_a   1.000
_cell.length_b   1.000
_cell.length_c   1.000
_cell.angle_alpha   90.00
_cell.angle_beta   90.00
_cell.angle_gamma   90.00
#
_symmetry.space_group_name_H-M   'P 1'
#
loop_
_entity.id
_entity.type
_entity.pdbx_description
1 polymer ?
#
loop_
_entity_poly.entity_id
_entity_poly.type
_entity_poly.pdbx_seq_one_letter_code
_entity_poly.pdbx_strand_id
1 'polypeptide(L)'
;MNRDQVTRRDFPAERDGYDRASVDAHLVAVEALIAAAEAEVDALRVERDALRRAAPAAGPGRPAEGRAASAQGTAAPAGVRAEPTGDPAGPAVEPDPPPSTGPDRSGDRPESAGDNDDEVSARLVATKLAMDGADRDAIRERLQRDYRLDDADRLIDDLFERLG
;
A
#
# COMPACT_ATOMS: atom_id res chain seq x y z
N MET A 1 11.54 15.19 1.81
CA MET A 1 12.41 15.58 2.94
C MET A 1 13.84 15.41 2.45
N ASN A 2 14.63 16.47 2.45
CA ASN A 2 15.96 16.44 1.82
C ASN A 2 17.01 16.01 2.86
N ARG A 3 17.93 15.13 2.48
CA ARG A 3 19.04 14.64 3.32
C ARG A 3 19.78 15.79 4.02
N ASP A 4 20.01 16.90 3.32
CA ASP A 4 20.67 18.11 3.83
C ASP A 4 19.97 18.77 5.02
N GLN A 5 18.67 18.54 5.20
CA GLN A 5 17.91 19.10 6.32
C GLN A 5 18.13 18.30 7.61
N VAL A 6 18.47 17.01 7.51
CA VAL A 6 18.70 16.12 8.66
C VAL A 6 20.13 16.29 9.20
N THR A 7 21.09 16.64 8.33
CA THR A 7 22.50 16.80 8.69
C THR A 7 22.79 18.08 9.50
N ARG A 8 21.89 19.08 9.49
CA ARG A 8 22.06 20.31 10.29
C ARG A 8 21.79 20.01 11.76
N ARG A 9 22.86 19.78 12.52
CA ARG A 9 22.83 19.48 13.97
C ARG A 9 22.66 20.70 14.88
N ASP A 10 21.99 21.75 14.41
CA ASP A 10 21.84 23.02 15.11
C ASP A 10 20.57 23.00 15.99
N PHE A 11 20.53 22.11 16.98
CA PHE A 11 19.43 22.05 17.95
C PHE A 11 19.73 22.94 19.17
N PRO A 12 18.81 23.83 19.59
CA PRO A 12 18.98 24.63 20.79
C PRO A 12 18.97 23.74 22.05
N ALA A 13 19.89 23.99 22.97
CA ALA A 13 19.97 23.25 24.24
C ALA A 13 19.03 23.88 25.28
N GLU A 14 17.79 23.40 25.34
CA GLU A 14 16.86 23.76 26.42
C GLU A 14 17.03 22.85 27.65
N ARG A 15 16.60 23.36 28.80
CA ARG A 15 16.88 22.80 30.14
C ARG A 15 16.16 21.48 30.44
N ASP A 16 15.09 21.18 29.69
CA ASP A 16 14.31 19.94 29.69
C ASP A 16 14.22 19.36 28.25
N GLY A 17 15.35 19.34 27.53
CA GLY A 17 15.43 18.86 26.15
C GLY A 17 15.63 17.35 26.02
N TYR A 18 15.41 16.83 24.80
CA TYR A 18 15.78 15.46 24.45
C TYR A 18 17.29 15.22 24.66
N ASP A 19 17.64 14.04 25.15
CA ASP A 19 19.03 13.63 25.29
C ASP A 19 19.76 13.69 23.94
N ARG A 20 20.83 14.50 23.90
CA ARG A 20 21.53 14.81 22.64
C ARG A 20 22.16 13.57 22.00
N ALA A 21 22.65 12.63 22.81
CA ALA A 21 23.21 11.37 22.30
C ALA A 21 22.12 10.50 21.66
N SER A 22 20.93 10.45 22.25
CA SER A 22 19.77 9.75 21.70
C SER A 22 19.28 10.40 20.40
N VAL A 23 19.26 11.74 20.32
CA VAL A 23 18.94 12.47 19.08
C VAL A 23 19.98 12.19 17.99
N ASP A 24 21.27 12.28 18.30
CA ASP A 24 22.33 12.00 17.34
C ASP A 24 22.26 10.55 16.82
N ALA A 25 22.00 9.58 17.69
CA ALA A 25 21.82 8.18 17.30
C ALA A 25 20.59 7.99 16.40
N HIS A 26 19.48 8.66 16.71
CA HIS A 26 18.28 8.62 15.90
C HIS A 26 18.51 9.25 14.52
N LEU A 27 19.21 10.39 14.45
CA LEU A 27 19.54 11.04 13.17
C LEU A 27 20.43 10.15 12.29
N VAL A 28 21.42 9.45 12.87
CA VAL A 28 22.25 8.48 12.13
C VAL A 28 21.38 7.33 11.59
N ALA A 29 20.43 6.83 12.37
CA ALA A 29 19.51 5.78 11.90
C ALA A 29 18.59 6.28 10.77
N VAL A 30 18.08 7.51 10.87
CA VAL A 30 17.26 8.14 9.82
C VAL A 30 18.08 8.35 8.54
N GLU A 31 19.33 8.82 8.65
CA GLU A 31 20.21 8.97 7.50
C GLU A 31 20.48 7.63 6.79
N ALA A 32 20.68 6.56 7.55
CA ALA A 32 20.85 5.21 7.00
C ALA A 32 19.58 4.71 6.28
N LEU A 33 18.41 4.99 6.85
CA LEU A 33 17.12 4.61 6.27
C LEU A 33 16.84 5.39 4.98
N ILE A 34 17.14 6.69 4.95
CA ILE A 34 17.03 7.52 3.73
C ILE A 34 17.95 6.96 2.63
N ALA A 35 19.21 6.66 2.97
CA ALA A 35 20.15 6.11 1.99
C ALA A 35 19.70 4.75 1.43
N ALA A 36 19.11 3.89 2.27
CA ALA A 36 18.56 2.61 1.84
C ALA A 36 17.36 2.79 0.90
N ALA A 37 16.44 3.70 1.23
CA ALA A 37 15.27 3.99 0.40
C ALA A 37 15.65 4.59 -0.97
N GLU A 38 16.65 5.48 -1.00
CA GLU A 38 17.18 6.05 -2.25
C GLU A 38 17.76 4.94 -3.16
N ALA A 39 18.52 4.01 -2.59
CA ALA A 39 19.08 2.87 -3.33
C ALA A 39 18.01 1.93 -3.90
N GLU A 40 16.94 1.67 -3.14
CA GLU A 40 15.81 0.85 -3.59
C GLU A 40 15.06 1.53 -4.75
N VAL A 41 14.82 2.83 -4.64
CA VAL A 41 14.17 3.60 -5.72
C VAL A 41 15.00 3.56 -7.01
N ASP A 42 16.33 3.68 -6.91
CA ASP A 42 17.20 3.61 -8.08
C ASP A 42 17.25 2.21 -8.68
N ALA A 43 17.26 1.16 -7.87
CA ALA A 43 17.16 -0.23 -8.34
C ALA A 43 15.84 -0.47 -9.11
N LEU A 44 14.70 -0.02 -8.54
CA LEU A 44 13.39 -0.14 -9.18
C LEU A 44 13.29 0.65 -10.48
N ARG A 45 13.94 1.83 -10.57
CA ARG A 45 14.01 2.61 -11.81
C ARG A 45 14.78 1.88 -12.91
N VAL A 46 15.91 1.27 -12.57
CA VAL A 46 16.70 0.45 -13.50
C VAL A 46 15.88 -0.75 -13.99
N GLU A 47 15.18 -1.44 -13.10
CA GLU A 47 14.33 -2.57 -13.44
C GLU A 47 13.18 -2.14 -14.37
N ARG A 48 12.48 -1.06 -14.06
CA ARG A 48 11.43 -0.50 -14.92
C ARG A 48 11.96 -0.14 -16.30
N ASP A 49 13.15 0.46 -16.39
CA ASP A 49 13.75 0.84 -17.67
C ASP A 49 14.25 -0.39 -18.46
N ALA A 50 14.63 -1.48 -17.78
CA ALA A 50 14.88 -2.77 -18.42
C ALA A 50 13.59 -3.39 -18.96
N LEU A 51 12.50 -3.39 -18.17
CA LEU A 51 11.19 -3.87 -18.59
C LEU A 51 10.63 -3.07 -19.77
N ARG A 52 10.78 -1.74 -19.76
CA ARG A 52 10.35 -0.87 -20.86
C ARG A 52 11.13 -1.13 -22.15
N ARG A 53 12.41 -1.49 -22.07
CA ARG A 53 13.23 -1.89 -23.22
C ARG A 53 12.91 -3.31 -23.71
N ALA A 54 12.58 -4.20 -22.78
CA ALA A 54 12.20 -5.58 -23.10
C ALA A 54 10.77 -5.68 -23.66
N ALA A 55 9.89 -4.74 -23.30
CA ALA A 55 8.58 -4.61 -23.91
C ALA A 55 8.75 -4.19 -25.39
N PRO A 56 8.28 -4.98 -26.36
CA PRO A 56 8.22 -4.50 -27.73
C PRO A 56 7.31 -3.28 -27.77
N ALA A 57 7.68 -2.26 -28.55
CA ALA A 57 6.88 -1.06 -28.75
C ALA A 57 5.50 -1.44 -29.32
N ALA A 58 4.53 -1.66 -28.43
CA ALA A 58 3.13 -1.76 -28.78
C ALA A 58 2.68 -0.35 -29.14
N GLY A 59 2.91 0.02 -30.40
CA GLY A 59 2.30 1.21 -30.99
C GLY A 59 0.78 1.14 -30.91
N PRO A 60 0.08 2.29 -30.93
CA PRO A 60 -1.37 2.32 -30.81
C PRO A 60 -1.98 1.71 -32.07
N GLY A 61 -2.54 0.50 -31.95
CA GLY A 61 -3.35 -0.09 -33.00
C GLY A 61 -3.21 -1.60 -33.15
N ARG A 62 -4.03 -2.36 -32.41
CA ARG A 62 -4.75 -3.50 -33.00
C ARG A 62 -5.91 -3.96 -32.10
N PRO A 63 -7.15 -4.04 -32.62
CA PRO A 63 -8.25 -4.65 -31.90
C PRO A 63 -8.03 -6.16 -31.81
N ALA A 64 -8.30 -6.72 -30.64
CA ALA A 64 -8.24 -8.14 -30.37
C ALA A 64 -9.45 -8.84 -31.01
N GLU A 65 -9.22 -9.53 -32.13
CA GLU A 65 -10.10 -10.58 -32.64
C GLU A 65 -9.33 -11.90 -32.63
N GLY A 66 -9.88 -12.92 -31.97
CA GLY A 66 -9.28 -14.25 -31.97
C GLY A 66 -9.73 -15.13 -30.81
N ARG A 67 -11.04 -15.38 -30.72
CA ARG A 67 -11.63 -16.37 -29.83
C ARG A 67 -11.34 -17.79 -30.33
N ALA A 68 -10.97 -18.66 -29.38
CA ALA A 68 -11.16 -20.11 -29.30
C ALA A 68 -10.28 -21.06 -30.15
N ALA A 69 -9.56 -21.92 -29.44
CA ALA A 69 -9.50 -23.36 -29.72
C ALA A 69 -9.37 -24.14 -28.40
N SER A 70 -10.43 -24.85 -28.04
CA SER A 70 -10.43 -25.92 -27.05
C SER A 70 -9.70 -27.15 -27.58
N ALA A 71 -9.02 -27.91 -26.71
CA ALA A 71 -8.97 -29.37 -26.78
C ALA A 71 -8.46 -29.98 -25.46
N GLN A 72 -9.25 -30.90 -24.92
CA GLN A 72 -9.02 -31.76 -23.75
C GLN A 72 -7.92 -32.82 -23.99
N GLY A 73 -7.44 -33.43 -22.90
CA GLY A 73 -7.19 -34.88 -22.91
C GLY A 73 -6.01 -35.42 -22.09
N THR A 74 -6.33 -35.93 -20.89
CA THR A 74 -5.86 -37.23 -20.32
C THR A 74 -4.37 -37.57 -20.24
N ALA A 75 -3.87 -37.79 -19.01
CA ALA A 75 -3.52 -39.12 -18.50
C ALA A 75 -3.02 -39.07 -17.03
N ALA A 76 -3.68 -39.81 -16.15
CA ALA A 76 -3.15 -40.26 -14.87
C ALA A 76 -2.24 -41.50 -15.07
N PRO A 77 -1.43 -41.87 -14.07
CA PRO A 77 -1.79 -43.09 -13.36
C PRO A 77 -1.63 -43.02 -11.82
N ALA A 78 -2.28 -43.97 -11.18
CA ALA A 78 -2.51 -44.13 -9.75
C ALA A 78 -1.53 -45.09 -9.05
N GLY A 79 -1.50 -45.01 -7.72
CA GLY A 79 -0.99 -46.03 -6.77
C GLY A 79 0.40 -45.70 -6.19
N VAL A 80 0.69 -45.76 -4.88
CA VAL A 80 0.18 -46.68 -3.84
C VAL A 80 0.23 -46.01 -2.45
N ARG A 81 -0.78 -46.38 -1.66
CA ARG A 81 -1.14 -46.09 -0.27
C ARG A 81 -0.19 -46.70 0.77
N ALA A 82 0.05 -46.01 1.89
CA ALA A 82 0.14 -46.60 3.24
C ALA A 82 0.11 -45.51 4.33
N GLU A 83 -1.02 -45.41 5.02
CA GLU A 83 -1.11 -44.79 6.35
C GLU A 83 -0.72 -45.82 7.42
N PRO A 84 -0.19 -45.37 8.56
CA PRO A 84 -0.47 -46.03 9.82
C PRO A 84 -1.33 -45.14 10.71
N THR A 85 -2.56 -45.61 10.92
CA THR A 85 -3.48 -45.27 11.99
C THR A 85 -2.82 -45.28 13.36
N GLY A 86 -3.11 -44.26 14.17
CA GLY A 86 -2.91 -44.25 15.62
C GLY A 86 -3.79 -43.18 16.27
N ASP A 87 -5.02 -43.56 16.63
CA ASP A 87 -5.92 -42.83 17.56
C ASP A 87 -6.03 -43.72 18.82
N PRO A 88 -5.99 -43.20 20.06
CA PRO A 88 -7.20 -42.61 20.63
C PRO A 88 -6.99 -41.38 21.55
N ALA A 89 -7.86 -40.38 21.38
CA ALA A 89 -8.52 -39.55 22.41
C ALA A 89 -7.79 -39.18 23.73
N GLY A 90 -7.60 -37.86 23.94
CA GLY A 90 -7.46 -37.21 25.25
C GLY A 90 -8.03 -35.78 25.21
N PRO A 91 -8.73 -35.30 26.26
CA PRO A 91 -9.58 -34.11 26.18
C PRO A 91 -8.78 -32.80 26.12
N ALA A 92 -9.35 -31.83 25.41
CA ALA A 92 -8.94 -30.43 25.40
C ALA A 92 -8.95 -29.85 26.83
N VAL A 93 -7.82 -29.25 27.24
CA VAL A 93 -7.79 -28.25 28.31
C VAL A 93 -7.16 -27.01 27.70
N GLU A 94 -8.04 -26.16 27.20
CA GLU A 94 -7.82 -24.78 26.80
C GLU A 94 -7.31 -24.00 28.04
N PRO A 95 -6.17 -23.30 27.97
CA PRO A 95 -5.85 -22.31 29.00
C PRO A 95 -6.83 -21.14 28.85
N ASP A 96 -7.74 -21.02 29.83
CA ASP A 96 -8.67 -19.91 30.01
C ASP A 96 -7.91 -18.56 29.86
N PRO A 97 -8.24 -17.70 28.90
CA PRO A 97 -7.71 -16.34 28.89
C PRO A 97 -8.26 -15.57 30.10
N PRO A 98 -7.46 -14.72 30.76
CA PRO A 98 -7.99 -13.87 31.83
C PRO A 98 -9.14 -13.02 31.28
N PRO A 99 -10.18 -12.70 32.08
CA PRO A 99 -11.23 -11.81 31.64
C PRO A 99 -10.59 -10.46 31.31
N SER A 100 -10.49 -10.17 30.01
CA SER A 100 -10.40 -8.81 29.53
C SER A 100 -11.69 -8.13 29.99
N THR A 101 -11.59 -7.40 31.09
CA THR A 101 -12.48 -6.27 31.37
C THR A 101 -12.14 -5.19 30.35
N GLY A 102 -12.42 -5.49 29.08
CA GLY A 102 -12.61 -4.46 28.07
C GLY A 102 -13.87 -3.71 28.49
N PRO A 103 -13.85 -2.36 28.50
CA PRO A 103 -15.10 -1.64 28.58
C PRO A 103 -15.97 -2.12 27.42
N ASP A 104 -17.12 -2.67 27.81
CA ASP A 104 -18.29 -2.92 26.98
C ASP A 104 -18.51 -1.69 26.10
N ARG A 105 -18.07 -1.79 24.84
CA ARG A 105 -18.53 -0.92 23.77
C ARG A 105 -19.36 -1.78 22.83
N SER A 106 -20.39 -2.39 23.41
CA SER A 106 -21.69 -2.47 22.75
C SER A 106 -22.16 -1.05 22.51
N GLY A 107 -21.68 -0.46 21.42
CA GLY A 107 -22.15 0.80 20.88
C GLY A 107 -22.08 0.63 19.38
N ASP A 108 -23.25 0.60 18.74
CA ASP A 108 -23.46 0.79 17.32
C ASP A 108 -22.24 1.40 16.62
N ARG A 109 -21.56 0.60 15.80
CA ARG A 109 -20.58 1.13 14.86
C ARG A 109 -21.39 1.97 13.86
N PRO A 110 -21.26 3.31 13.82
CA PRO A 110 -21.76 4.01 12.67
C PRO A 110 -20.90 3.55 11.49
N GLU A 111 -21.52 2.99 10.46
CA GLU A 111 -20.83 2.55 9.24
C GLU A 111 -20.18 3.72 8.45
N SER A 112 -20.20 4.96 8.94
CA SER A 112 -19.70 6.17 8.25
C SER A 112 -18.31 6.66 8.66
N ALA A 113 -17.51 5.87 9.39
CA ALA A 113 -16.13 6.26 9.71
C ALA A 113 -15.12 5.95 8.59
N GLY A 114 -15.43 5.01 7.70
CA GLY A 114 -14.53 4.63 6.59
C GLY A 114 -14.52 5.64 5.44
N ASP A 115 -15.69 6.20 5.11
CA ASP A 115 -15.84 7.07 3.94
C ASP A 115 -15.03 8.36 4.06
N ASN A 116 -14.91 8.90 5.27
CA ASN A 116 -14.16 10.14 5.53
C ASN A 116 -12.64 9.95 5.39
N ASP A 117 -12.09 8.82 5.85
CA ASP A 117 -10.66 8.53 5.75
C ASP A 117 -10.25 8.22 4.29
N ASP A 118 -11.13 7.54 3.56
CA ASP A 118 -10.96 7.28 2.13
C ASP A 118 -11.06 8.57 1.32
N GLU A 119 -11.95 9.50 1.67
CA GLU A 119 -12.07 10.81 1.01
C GLU A 119 -10.81 11.68 1.23
N VAL A 120 -10.28 11.72 2.45
CA VAL A 120 -9.04 12.47 2.76
C VAL A 120 -7.85 11.88 2.00
N SER A 121 -7.75 10.56 1.96
CA SER A 121 -6.70 9.85 1.24
C SER A 121 -6.81 10.05 -0.27
N ALA A 122 -8.03 9.94 -0.81
CA ALA A 122 -8.35 10.22 -2.19
C ALA A 122 -7.97 11.65 -2.58
N ARG A 123 -8.30 12.65 -1.77
CA ARG A 123 -7.95 14.06 -2.04
C ARG A 123 -6.44 14.27 -2.10
N LEU A 124 -5.66 13.62 -1.24
CA LEU A 124 -4.20 13.69 -1.27
C LEU A 124 -3.63 13.07 -2.56
N VAL A 125 -4.13 11.90 -2.95
CA VAL A 125 -3.71 11.22 -4.19
C VAL A 125 -4.11 12.03 -5.43
N ALA A 126 -5.34 12.54 -5.47
CA ALA A 126 -5.84 13.39 -6.55
C ALA A 126 -5.00 14.66 -6.70
N THR A 127 -4.62 15.30 -5.58
CA THR A 127 -3.75 16.48 -5.58
C THR A 127 -2.39 16.16 -6.15
N LYS A 128 -1.80 15.03 -5.73
CA LYS A 128 -0.52 14.58 -6.25
C LYS A 128 -0.58 14.32 -7.76
N LEU A 129 -1.61 13.61 -8.23
CA LEU A 129 -1.80 13.33 -9.65
C LEU A 129 -1.99 14.60 -10.48
N ALA A 130 -2.76 15.56 -9.97
CA ALA A 130 -2.94 16.86 -10.63
C ALA A 130 -1.61 17.64 -10.71
N MET A 131 -0.79 17.62 -9.65
CA MET A 131 0.55 18.22 -9.68
C MET A 131 1.50 17.51 -10.66
N ASP A 132 1.32 16.21 -10.85
CA ASP A 132 2.04 15.41 -11.86
C ASP A 132 1.50 15.62 -13.29
N GLY A 133 0.46 16.45 -13.47
CA GLY A 133 -0.12 16.81 -14.76
C GLY A 133 -1.17 15.83 -15.30
N ALA A 134 -1.72 14.95 -14.45
CA ALA A 134 -2.81 14.08 -14.83
C ALA A 134 -4.10 14.86 -15.10
N ASP A 135 -4.84 14.45 -16.12
CA ASP A 135 -6.14 15.03 -16.46
C ASP A 135 -7.28 14.53 -15.54
N ARG A 136 -8.42 15.22 -15.60
CA ARG A 136 -9.62 14.96 -14.79
C ARG A 136 -10.09 13.51 -14.90
N ASP A 137 -10.03 12.93 -16.10
CA ASP A 137 -10.53 11.58 -16.36
C ASP A 137 -9.58 10.52 -15.79
N ALA A 138 -8.27 10.71 -15.95
CA ALA A 138 -7.25 9.85 -15.35
C ALA A 138 -7.31 9.84 -13.81
N ILE A 139 -7.55 11.01 -13.19
CA ILE A 139 -7.71 11.12 -11.74
C ILE A 139 -8.98 10.38 -11.29
N ARG A 140 -10.10 10.53 -12.00
CA ARG A 140 -11.36 9.83 -11.69
C ARG A 140 -11.20 8.32 -11.74
N GLU A 141 -10.64 7.79 -12.82
CA GLU A 141 -10.44 6.35 -12.98
C GLU A 141 -9.59 5.79 -11.83
N ARG A 142 -8.53 6.52 -11.47
CA ARG A 142 -7.66 6.10 -10.36
C ARG A 142 -8.39 6.10 -9.03
N LEU A 143 -9.19 7.13 -8.75
CA LEU A 143 -9.94 7.24 -7.51
C LEU A 143 -11.01 6.15 -7.38
N GLN A 144 -11.80 5.90 -8.42
CA GLN A 144 -12.86 4.89 -8.38
C GLN A 144 -12.34 3.46 -8.21
N ARG A 145 -11.12 3.19 -8.68
CA ARG A 145 -10.52 1.86 -8.57
C ARG A 145 -9.97 1.57 -7.19
N ASP A 146 -9.32 2.57 -6.58
CA ASP A 146 -8.55 2.39 -5.35
C ASP A 146 -9.33 2.87 -4.10
N TYR A 147 -10.37 3.72 -4.28
CA TYR A 147 -11.17 4.31 -3.21
C TYR A 147 -12.66 4.11 -3.48
N ARG A 148 -13.44 3.88 -2.42
CA ARG A 148 -14.91 3.80 -2.49
C ARG A 148 -15.51 5.16 -2.19
N LEU A 149 -15.42 6.07 -3.15
CA LEU A 149 -16.00 7.41 -3.03
C LEU A 149 -17.41 7.43 -3.61
N ASP A 150 -18.37 7.95 -2.85
CA ASP A 150 -19.73 8.17 -3.34
C ASP A 150 -19.79 9.23 -4.45
N ASP A 151 -18.94 10.28 -4.35
CA ASP A 151 -18.94 11.43 -5.26
C ASP A 151 -17.52 11.85 -5.68
N ALA A 152 -16.83 10.96 -6.41
CA ALA A 152 -15.48 11.23 -6.91
C ALA A 152 -15.42 12.48 -7.81
N ASP A 153 -16.45 12.74 -8.62
CA ASP A 153 -16.50 13.90 -9.53
C ASP A 153 -16.49 15.23 -8.78
N ARG A 154 -17.29 15.34 -7.71
CA ARG A 154 -17.36 16.56 -6.89
C ARG A 154 -16.02 16.88 -6.24
N LEU A 155 -15.35 15.85 -5.70
CA LEU A 155 -14.03 16.01 -5.11
C LEU A 155 -12.99 16.51 -6.12
N ILE A 156 -13.06 16.00 -7.34
CA ILE A 156 -12.14 16.40 -8.42
C ILE A 156 -12.43 17.83 -8.87
N ASP A 157 -13.70 18.22 -8.98
CA ASP A 157 -14.09 19.59 -9.34
C ASP A 157 -13.60 20.60 -8.31
N ASP A 158 -13.87 20.35 -7.02
CA ASP A 158 -13.37 21.18 -5.91
C ASP A 158 -11.83 21.32 -5.93
N LEU A 159 -11.13 20.26 -6.36
CA LEU A 159 -9.68 20.24 -6.48
C LEU A 159 -9.16 21.09 -7.63
N PHE A 160 -9.78 21.01 -8.81
CA PHE A 160 -9.38 21.83 -9.97
C PHE A 160 -9.77 23.29 -9.78
N GLU A 161 -10.90 23.58 -9.15
CA GLU A 161 -11.28 24.95 -8.75
C GLU A 161 -10.26 25.57 -7.80
N ARG A 162 -9.63 24.76 -6.94
CA ARG A 162 -8.62 25.23 -5.99
C ARG A 162 -7.23 25.43 -6.61
N LEU A 163 -6.93 24.72 -7.70
CA LEU A 163 -5.62 24.77 -8.38
C LEU A 163 -5.59 25.79 -9.54
N GLY A 164 -6.75 26.27 -9.99
CA GLY A 164 -6.92 27.32 -11.01
C GLY A 164 -7.29 28.69 -10.44
#